data_AF-A0A662JPM7-F1
#
_entry.id   AF-A0A662JPM7-F1
#
_cell.length_a   1.000
_cell.length_b   1.000
_cell.length_c   1.000
_cell.angle_alpha   90.00
_cell.angle_beta   90.00
_cell.angle_gamma   90.00
#
_symmetry.space_group_name_H-M   'P 1'
#
loop_
_entity.id
_entity.type
_entity.pdbx_description
1 polymer ?
#
loop_
_entity_poly.entity_id
_entity_poly.type
_entity_poly.pdbx_seq_one_letter_code
_entity_poly.pdbx_strand_id
1 'polypeptide(L)'
;MCRLLSKYFKQQPLLYQNMDSLAMKPIEGRLQTAEHILAKIIETKIEDAKVGIAKFSDESGILEIITKVDLRTLDQNEIQNEVNKVISKNLAVNKYVKNRDEAEKEVNLSKVPKNIRDIRIVEIVGFDKRSCKDPHVDNTSQIGEFRILNLKRVGKDRYRFVFEVVD
;
A
#
# COMPACT_ATOMS: atom_id res chain seq x y z
N MET A 1 -8.24 8.46 -35.98
CA MET A 1 -8.03 8.95 -34.59
C MET A 1 -9.30 8.65 -33.80
N CYS A 2 -9.29 7.55 -33.04
CA CYS A 2 -10.49 6.87 -32.56
C CYS A 2 -11.21 7.68 -31.47
N ARG A 3 -12.43 8.15 -31.75
CA ARG A 3 -13.31 8.93 -30.83
C ARG A 3 -13.70 8.16 -29.54
N LEU A 4 -13.37 6.88 -29.45
CA LEU A 4 -13.63 6.03 -28.28
C LEU A 4 -12.72 6.35 -27.08
N LEU A 5 -11.47 6.78 -27.29
CA LEU A 5 -10.54 7.06 -26.17
C LEU A 5 -10.92 8.31 -25.36
N SER A 6 -11.58 9.29 -25.99
CA SER A 6 -11.98 10.56 -25.35
C SER A 6 -13.07 10.37 -24.28
N LYS A 7 -13.99 9.40 -24.46
CA LYS A 7 -15.00 9.08 -23.45
C LYS A 7 -14.40 8.34 -22.24
N TYR A 8 -13.40 7.48 -22.46
CA TYR A 8 -12.70 6.77 -21.39
C TYR A 8 -11.93 7.73 -20.45
N PHE A 9 -11.29 8.77 -20.98
CA PHE A 9 -10.57 9.75 -20.15
C PHE A 9 -11.50 10.65 -19.33
N LYS A 10 -12.71 10.96 -19.83
CA LYS A 10 -13.69 11.78 -19.09
C LYS A 10 -14.38 11.04 -17.93
N GLN A 11 -14.28 9.71 -17.87
CA GLN A 11 -14.88 8.89 -16.81
C GLN A 11 -13.88 8.50 -15.71
N GLN A 12 -12.58 8.79 -15.86
CA GLN A 12 -11.56 8.48 -14.86
C GLN A 12 -11.75 9.13 -13.49
N PRO A 13 -12.23 10.39 -13.35
CA PRO A 13 -12.40 11.00 -12.02
C PRO A 13 -13.44 10.28 -11.14
N LEU A 14 -14.53 9.79 -11.76
CA LEU A 14 -15.63 9.10 -11.06
C LEU A 14 -15.27 7.65 -10.67
N LEU A 15 -14.36 7.02 -11.42
CA LEU A 15 -13.87 5.66 -11.11
C LEU A 15 -12.98 5.67 -9.87
N TYR A 16 -12.15 6.69 -9.70
CA TYR A 16 -11.25 6.83 -8.53
C TYR A 16 -11.99 7.04 -7.20
N GLN A 17 -13.19 7.62 -7.24
CA GLN A 17 -13.99 7.87 -6.04
C GLN A 17 -14.77 6.64 -5.56
N ASN A 18 -15.01 5.66 -6.45
CA ASN A 18 -15.93 4.54 -6.19
C ASN A 18 -15.32 3.15 -6.49
N MET A 19 -13.98 3.01 -6.52
CA MET A 19 -13.35 1.68 -6.70
C MET A 19 -13.68 0.71 -5.55
N ASP A 20 -14.03 1.22 -4.37
CA ASP A 20 -14.44 0.40 -3.23
C ASP A 20 -15.84 -0.24 -3.44
N SER A 21 -16.69 0.28 -4.35
CA SER A 21 -18.06 -0.20 -4.60
C SER A 21 -18.21 -1.14 -5.81
N LEU A 22 -17.15 -1.37 -6.59
CA LEU A 22 -17.14 -2.30 -7.72
C LEU A 22 -16.43 -3.59 -7.32
N ALA A 23 -17.17 -4.52 -6.74
CA ALA A 23 -16.76 -5.90 -6.46
C ALA A 23 -15.36 -6.03 -5.83
N MET A 24 -15.13 -5.35 -4.70
CA MET A 24 -13.94 -5.59 -3.89
C MET A 24 -13.91 -7.06 -3.48
N LYS A 25 -12.85 -7.79 -3.83
CA LYS A 25 -12.53 -9.02 -3.09
C LYS A 25 -12.18 -8.57 -1.68
N PRO A 26 -12.95 -8.91 -0.63
CA PRO A 26 -12.75 -8.33 0.70
C PRO A 26 -11.32 -8.46 1.23
N ILE A 27 -10.61 -9.50 0.79
CA ILE A 27 -9.21 -9.76 1.13
C ILE A 27 -8.21 -8.76 0.53
N GLU A 28 -8.46 -8.19 -0.65
CA GLU A 28 -7.50 -7.32 -1.33
C GLU A 28 -7.29 -6.01 -0.56
N GLY A 29 -8.36 -5.40 -0.05
CA GLY A 29 -8.26 -4.20 0.79
C GLY A 29 -7.53 -4.45 2.11
N ARG A 30 -7.66 -5.66 2.68
CA ARG A 30 -6.92 -6.07 3.88
C ARG A 30 -5.43 -6.19 3.59
N LEU A 31 -5.07 -6.91 2.53
CA LEU A 31 -3.69 -7.11 2.12
C LEU A 31 -2.99 -5.80 1.72
N GLN A 32 -3.67 -4.92 0.98
CA GLN A 32 -3.17 -3.59 0.60
C GLN A 32 -2.90 -2.71 1.83
N THR A 33 -3.80 -2.73 2.81
CA THR A 33 -3.61 -1.94 4.03
C THR A 33 -2.51 -2.52 4.92
N ALA A 34 -2.39 -3.86 4.99
CA ALA A 34 -1.27 -4.52 5.66
C ALA A 34 0.08 -4.21 4.97
N GLU A 35 0.12 -4.13 3.64
CA GLU A 35 1.30 -3.73 2.88
C GLU A 35 1.77 -2.33 3.27
N HIS A 36 0.86 -1.36 3.38
CA HIS A 36 1.21 0.00 3.82
C HIS A 36 1.84 -0.03 5.22
N ILE A 37 1.30 -0.83 6.14
CA ILE A 37 1.83 -0.96 7.51
C ILE A 37 3.24 -1.55 7.49
N LEU A 38 3.42 -2.68 6.81
CA LEU A 38 4.71 -3.35 6.68
C LEU A 38 5.74 -2.43 6.01
N ALA A 39 5.39 -1.81 4.88
CA ALA A 39 6.27 -0.91 4.16
C ALA A 39 6.72 0.25 5.05
N LYS A 40 5.79 0.90 5.77
CA LYS A 40 6.12 2.02 6.64
C LYS A 40 7.03 1.62 7.80
N ILE A 41 6.83 0.44 8.40
CA ILE A 41 7.73 -0.08 9.44
C ILE A 41 9.14 -0.25 8.90
N ILE A 42 9.29 -0.88 7.72
CA ILE A 42 10.60 -1.09 7.10
C ILE A 42 11.27 0.24 6.71
N GLU A 43 10.52 1.16 6.09
CA GLU A 43 11.00 2.51 5.72
C GLU A 43 11.39 3.36 6.95
N THR A 44 10.84 3.06 8.13
CA THR A 44 11.21 3.72 9.39
C THR A 44 12.47 3.13 10.00
N LYS A 45 12.64 1.80 9.92
CA LYS A 45 13.83 1.11 10.44
C LYS A 45 15.05 1.26 9.54
N ILE A 46 14.86 1.51 8.24
CA ILE A 46 15.92 1.46 7.23
C ILE A 46 15.84 2.70 6.33
N GLU A 47 16.83 3.58 6.49
CA GLU A 47 16.86 4.90 5.83
C GLU A 47 16.81 4.83 4.29
N ASP A 48 17.48 3.86 3.67
CA ASP A 48 17.52 3.73 2.21
C ASP A 48 16.44 2.83 1.62
N ALA A 49 15.56 2.27 2.46
CA ALA A 49 14.52 1.36 2.01
C ALA A 49 13.47 2.07 1.15
N LYS A 50 13.13 1.44 0.03
CA LYS A 50 12.08 1.90 -0.88
C LYS A 50 11.20 0.75 -1.28
N VAL A 51 9.88 0.98 -1.28
CA VAL A 51 8.95 0.04 -1.91
C VAL A 51 9.30 -0.11 -3.39
N GLY A 52 9.53 -1.34 -3.80
CA GLY A 52 9.69 -1.74 -5.19
C GLY A 52 8.33 -2.06 -5.81
N ILE A 53 7.91 -3.31 -5.65
CA ILE A 53 6.68 -3.86 -6.20
C ILE A 53 5.79 -4.34 -5.06
N ALA A 54 4.51 -4.02 -5.12
CA ALA A 54 3.46 -4.67 -4.35
C ALA A 54 2.54 -5.45 -5.31
N LYS A 55 2.20 -6.69 -4.96
CA LYS A 55 1.27 -7.54 -5.73
C LYS A 55 0.43 -8.35 -4.77
N PHE A 56 -0.82 -8.59 -5.13
CA PHE A 56 -1.79 -9.27 -4.28
C PHE A 56 -2.46 -10.40 -5.06
N SER A 57 -2.64 -11.54 -4.40
CA SER A 57 -3.49 -12.64 -4.84
C SER A 57 -4.72 -12.73 -3.92
N ASP A 58 -5.52 -13.77 -4.10
CA ASP A 58 -6.69 -14.04 -3.26
C ASP A 58 -6.31 -14.56 -1.86
N GLU A 59 -5.04 -14.91 -1.65
CA GLU A 59 -4.55 -15.56 -0.42
C GLU A 59 -3.41 -14.78 0.24
N SER A 60 -2.57 -14.09 -0.53
CA SER A 60 -1.34 -13.49 -0.01
C SER A 60 -0.95 -12.20 -0.71
N GLY A 61 -0.15 -11.41 0.01
CA GLY A 61 0.52 -10.22 -0.49
C GLY A 61 2.00 -10.47 -0.71
N ILE A 62 2.54 -9.80 -1.72
CA ILE A 62 3.97 -9.69 -2.00
C ILE A 62 4.35 -8.23 -1.84
N LEU A 63 5.36 -7.97 -1.01
CA LEU A 63 6.03 -6.67 -0.92
C LEU A 63 7.51 -6.82 -1.22
N GLU A 64 7.98 -6.17 -2.27
CA GLU A 64 9.40 -6.01 -2.52
C GLU A 64 9.93 -4.71 -1.95
N ILE A 65 11.03 -4.80 -1.22
CA ILE A 65 11.79 -3.66 -0.72
C ILE A 65 13.15 -3.63 -1.41
N ILE A 66 13.55 -2.44 -1.84
CA ILE A 66 14.86 -2.15 -2.40
C ILE A 66 15.69 -1.44 -1.32
N THR A 67 16.81 -2.02 -0.92
CA THR A 67 17.74 -1.48 0.09
C THR A 67 19.10 -2.18 -0.02
N LYS A 68 20.18 -1.48 0.37
CA LYS A 68 21.51 -2.08 0.52
C LYS A 68 21.63 -2.95 1.79
N VAL A 69 20.74 -2.76 2.76
CA VAL A 69 20.67 -3.58 3.98
C VAL A 69 20.13 -4.97 3.65
N ASP A 70 20.73 -6.02 4.19
CA ASP A 70 20.18 -7.37 4.04
C ASP A 70 19.00 -7.58 4.98
N LEU A 71 17.77 -7.48 4.47
CA LEU A 71 16.57 -7.58 5.31
C LEU A 71 16.44 -8.92 6.04
N ARG A 72 17.14 -9.97 5.58
CA ARG A 72 17.11 -11.28 6.23
C ARG A 72 17.82 -11.29 7.58
N THR A 73 18.59 -10.24 7.89
CA THR A 73 19.23 -10.07 9.21
C THR A 73 18.29 -9.47 10.25
N LEU A 74 17.11 -8.97 9.84
CA LEU A 74 16.10 -8.46 10.75
C LEU A 74 15.31 -9.60 11.39
N ASP A 75 14.85 -9.39 12.61
CA ASP A 75 13.94 -10.31 13.28
C ASP A 75 12.54 -10.22 12.63
N GLN A 76 12.16 -11.27 11.91
CA GLN A 76 10.85 -11.36 11.26
C GLN A 76 9.70 -11.40 12.28
N ASN A 77 9.92 -11.99 13.47
CA ASN A 77 8.92 -12.02 14.52
C ASN A 77 8.71 -10.62 15.10
N GLU A 78 9.78 -9.84 15.28
CA GLU A 78 9.67 -8.44 15.70
C GLU A 78 8.88 -7.61 14.68
N ILE A 79 9.20 -7.74 13.39
CA ILE A 79 8.47 -7.03 12.31
C ILE A 79 7.00 -7.43 12.30
N GLN A 80 6.69 -8.73 12.35
CA GLN A 80 5.31 -9.22 12.39
C GLN A 80 4.55 -8.69 13.62
N ASN A 81 5.18 -8.71 14.79
CA ASN A 81 4.60 -8.20 16.03
C ASN A 81 4.34 -6.69 15.96
N GLU A 82 5.23 -5.93 15.33
CA GLU A 82 5.02 -4.49 15.11
C GLU A 82 3.85 -4.22 14.16
N VAL A 83 3.74 -4.98 13.07
CA VAL A 83 2.59 -4.87 12.14
C VAL A 83 1.29 -5.13 12.90
N ASN A 84 1.21 -6.25 13.63
CA ASN A 84 0.03 -6.60 14.43
C ASN A 84 -0.26 -5.59 15.56
N LYS A 85 0.78 -4.96 16.13
CA LYS A 85 0.63 -3.88 17.10
C LYS A 85 0.03 -2.61 16.47
N VAL A 86 0.30 -2.33 15.19
CA VAL A 86 -0.36 -1.22 14.49
C VAL A 86 -1.80 -1.58 14.17
N ILE A 87 -2.05 -2.82 13.74
CA ILE A 87 -3.39 -3.33 13.45
C ILE A 87 -4.32 -3.17 14.67
N SER A 88 -3.85 -3.59 15.85
CA SER A 88 -4.62 -3.57 17.10
C SER A 88 -4.89 -2.16 17.67
N LYS A 89 -4.29 -1.11 17.10
CA LYS A 89 -4.60 0.28 17.46
C LYS A 89 -5.92 0.77 16.86
N ASN A 90 -6.56 0.00 15.98
CA ASN A 90 -7.84 0.33 15.35
C ASN A 90 -7.82 1.72 14.69
N LEU A 91 -6.76 2.03 13.95
CA LEU A 91 -6.57 3.33 13.31
C LEU A 91 -7.55 3.47 12.14
N ALA A 92 -8.14 4.66 12.00
CA ALA A 92 -8.95 5.00 10.84
C ALA A 92 -8.09 5.03 9.58
N VAL A 93 -8.65 4.54 8.48
CA VAL A 93 -8.03 4.53 7.15
C VAL A 93 -8.87 5.40 6.23
N ASN A 94 -8.41 6.65 6.06
CA ASN A 94 -9.11 7.64 5.26
C ASN A 94 -8.65 7.54 3.80
N LYS A 95 -9.60 7.56 2.86
CA LYS A 95 -9.32 7.71 1.43
C LYS A 95 -9.93 9.01 0.93
N TYR A 96 -9.14 9.85 0.27
CA TYR A 96 -9.63 11.12 -0.29
C TYR A 96 -8.85 11.51 -1.54
N VAL A 97 -9.42 12.41 -2.33
CA VAL A 97 -8.80 12.91 -3.57
C VAL A 97 -8.43 14.37 -3.37
N LYS A 98 -7.21 14.73 -3.76
CA LYS A 98 -6.73 16.11 -3.85
C LYS A 98 -6.26 16.41 -5.27
N ASN A 99 -6.22 17.70 -5.62
CA ASN A 99 -5.49 18.07 -6.83
C ASN A 99 -3.99 17.81 -6.64
N ARG A 100 -3.26 17.68 -7.74
CA ARG A 100 -1.84 17.33 -7.71
C ARG A 100 -1.01 18.31 -6.88
N ASP A 101 -1.23 19.60 -7.06
CA ASP A 101 -0.43 20.66 -6.43
C ASP A 101 -0.62 20.68 -4.90
N GLU A 102 -1.79 20.28 -4.41
CA GLU A 102 -2.07 20.07 -2.99
C GLU A 102 -1.48 18.75 -2.49
N ALA A 103 -1.64 17.66 -3.26
CA ALA A 103 -1.11 16.36 -2.89
C ALA A 103 0.43 16.34 -2.80
N GLU A 104 1.13 17.05 -3.68
CA GLU A 104 2.61 17.15 -3.67
C GLU A 104 3.16 17.78 -2.39
N LYS A 105 2.34 18.54 -1.64
CA LYS A 105 2.72 19.12 -0.35
C LYS A 105 2.71 18.10 0.80
N GLU A 106 2.02 16.98 0.62
CA GLU A 106 1.74 16.00 1.69
C GLU A 106 2.33 14.62 1.40
N VAL A 107 2.43 14.22 0.14
CA VAL A 107 2.86 12.88 -0.26
C VAL A 107 3.82 12.91 -1.44
N ASN A 108 4.70 11.91 -1.49
CA ASN A 108 5.65 11.75 -2.60
C ASN A 108 4.95 11.26 -3.88
N LEU A 109 4.89 12.11 -4.90
CA LEU A 109 4.29 11.79 -6.20
C LEU A 109 5.28 11.36 -7.28
N SER A 110 6.54 11.05 -6.94
CA SER A 110 7.58 10.67 -7.89
C SER A 110 7.22 9.46 -8.77
N LYS A 111 6.37 8.56 -8.26
CA LYS A 111 5.87 7.37 -8.99
C LYS A 111 4.55 7.62 -9.71
N VAL A 112 3.93 8.80 -9.55
CA VAL A 112 2.66 9.14 -10.19
C VAL A 112 2.92 9.89 -11.50
N PRO A 113 2.39 9.42 -12.66
CA PRO A 113 2.54 10.11 -13.93
C PRO A 113 2.10 11.58 -13.87
N LYS A 114 2.87 12.48 -14.51
CA LYS A 114 2.65 13.95 -14.45
C LYS A 114 1.30 14.41 -15.02
N ASN A 115 0.68 13.60 -15.88
CA ASN A 115 -0.62 13.90 -16.46
C ASN A 115 -1.80 13.63 -15.52
N ILE A 116 -1.58 12.93 -14.40
CA ILE A 116 -2.62 12.67 -13.39
C ILE A 116 -2.75 13.90 -12.48
N ARG A 117 -3.92 14.52 -12.52
CA ARG A 117 -4.25 15.74 -11.77
C ARG A 117 -4.99 15.47 -10.47
N ASP A 118 -5.85 14.45 -10.45
CA ASP A 118 -6.58 14.03 -9.26
C ASP A 118 -5.81 12.88 -8.60
N ILE A 119 -5.32 13.13 -7.38
CA ILE A 119 -4.49 12.20 -6.63
C ILE A 119 -5.31 11.62 -5.49
N ARG A 120 -5.55 10.31 -5.54
CA ARG A 120 -6.10 9.58 -4.40
C ARG A 120 -4.99 9.35 -3.37
N ILE A 121 -5.26 9.78 -2.14
CA ILE A 121 -4.41 9.62 -0.97
C ILE A 121 -5.11 8.64 -0.04
N VAL A 122 -4.32 7.71 0.49
CA VAL A 122 -4.73 6.80 1.57
C VAL A 122 -3.92 7.17 2.80
N GLU A 123 -4.62 7.41 3.89
CA GLU A 123 -4.05 7.82 5.18
C GLU A 123 -4.49 6.85 6.27
N ILE A 124 -3.53 6.10 6.80
CA ILE A 124 -3.68 5.42 8.08
C ILE A 124 -3.37 6.46 9.15
N VAL A 125 -4.41 6.94 9.83
CA VAL A 125 -4.34 8.15 10.66
C VAL A 125 -3.22 8.06 11.70
N GLY A 126 -2.32 9.05 11.67
CA GLY A 126 -1.19 9.15 12.60
C GLY A 126 -0.05 8.15 12.35
N PHE A 127 -0.08 7.40 11.24
CA PHE A 127 0.88 6.33 10.97
C PHE A 127 1.49 6.39 9.57
N ASP A 128 0.68 6.30 8.52
CA ASP A 128 1.14 6.29 7.13
C ASP A 128 0.23 7.14 6.24
N LYS A 129 0.83 7.81 5.25
CA LYS A 129 0.11 8.64 4.28
C LYS A 129 0.82 8.58 2.95
N ARG A 130 0.17 8.04 1.91
CA ARG A 130 0.75 7.89 0.57
C ARG A 130 -0.30 7.93 -0.53
N SER A 131 0.14 8.25 -1.75
CA SER A 131 -0.72 8.16 -2.93
C SER A 131 -0.95 6.69 -3.29
N CYS A 132 -2.21 6.23 -3.25
CA CYS A 132 -2.58 4.87 -3.62
C CYS A 132 -3.95 4.88 -4.31
N LYS A 133 -4.08 4.11 -5.40
CA LYS A 133 -5.32 4.01 -6.19
C LYS A 133 -6.15 2.76 -5.88
N ASP A 134 -5.56 1.82 -5.14
CA ASP A 134 -6.10 0.48 -4.94
C ASP A 134 -7.04 0.42 -3.72
N PRO A 135 -7.88 -0.61 -3.57
CA PRO A 135 -8.82 -0.72 -2.45
C PRO A 135 -8.09 -0.83 -1.10
N HIS A 136 -8.73 -0.32 -0.04
CA HIS A 136 -8.27 -0.43 1.34
C HIS A 136 -9.45 -0.68 2.28
N VAL A 137 -9.19 -1.25 3.46
CA VAL A 137 -10.17 -1.24 4.56
C VAL A 137 -10.36 0.17 5.11
N ASP A 138 -11.39 0.38 5.92
CA ASP A 138 -11.68 1.69 6.55
C ASP A 138 -11.10 1.80 7.97
N ASN A 139 -10.72 0.67 8.57
CA ASN A 139 -10.06 0.62 9.86
C ASN A 139 -9.03 -0.52 9.89
N THR A 140 -7.89 -0.31 10.55
CA THR A 140 -6.86 -1.34 10.66
C THR A 140 -7.34 -2.61 11.34
N SER A 141 -8.36 -2.53 12.21
CA SER A 141 -8.97 -3.70 12.87
C SER A 141 -9.61 -4.69 11.88
N GLN A 142 -9.96 -4.24 10.68
CA GLN A 142 -10.57 -5.07 9.64
C GLN A 142 -9.53 -5.92 8.89
N ILE A 143 -8.23 -5.71 9.13
CA ILE A 143 -7.15 -6.46 8.48
C ILE A 143 -7.10 -7.91 8.98
N GLY A 144 -7.41 -8.16 10.26
CA GLY A 144 -7.17 -9.45 10.93
C GLY A 144 -5.72 -9.61 11.38
N GLU A 145 -5.28 -10.85 11.64
CA GLU A 145 -3.91 -11.15 12.03
C GLU A 145 -2.98 -11.21 10.80
N PHE A 146 -1.89 -10.43 10.85
CA PHE A 146 -0.85 -10.43 9.83
C PHE A 146 0.22 -11.48 10.12
N ARG A 147 0.60 -12.25 9.09
CA ARG A 147 1.66 -13.28 9.19
C ARG A 147 2.67 -13.16 8.05
N ILE A 148 3.95 -13.20 8.39
CA ILE A 148 5.03 -13.30 7.41
C ILE A 148 5.21 -14.77 7.04
N LEU A 149 4.96 -15.09 5.76
CA LEU A 149 5.14 -16.44 5.23
C LEU A 149 6.58 -16.68 4.78
N ASN A 150 7.23 -15.66 4.22
CA ASN A 150 8.59 -15.77 3.71
C ASN A 150 9.26 -14.41 3.57
N LEU A 151 10.58 -14.36 3.75
CA LEU A 151 11.44 -13.24 3.36
C LEU A 151 12.66 -13.78 2.62
N LYS A 152 12.82 -13.37 1.36
CA LYS A 152 13.96 -13.80 0.53
C LYS A 152 14.55 -12.67 -0.30
N ARG A 153 15.85 -12.77 -0.59
CA ARG A 153 16.52 -11.93 -1.59
C ARG A 153 16.12 -12.41 -2.99
N VAL A 154 15.68 -11.51 -3.86
CA VAL A 154 15.21 -11.83 -5.23
C VAL A 154 16.01 -11.10 -6.32
N GLY A 155 16.96 -10.25 -5.92
CA GLY A 155 17.87 -9.56 -6.83
C GLY A 155 18.94 -8.81 -6.06
N LYS A 156 19.78 -8.06 -6.78
CA LYS A 156 20.71 -7.12 -6.13
C LYS A 156 19.89 -6.10 -5.35
N ASP A 157 20.17 -6.01 -4.05
CA ASP A 157 19.58 -5.03 -3.12
C ASP A 157 18.04 -5.06 -3.12
N ARG A 158 17.46 -6.24 -3.41
CA ARG A 158 16.01 -6.44 -3.54
C ARG A 158 15.58 -7.66 -2.74
N TYR A 159 14.66 -7.43 -1.82
CA TYR A 159 14.13 -8.42 -0.91
C TYR A 159 12.61 -8.47 -1.05
N ARG A 160 12.05 -9.67 -0.91
CA ARG A 160 10.63 -9.92 -1.09
C ARG A 160 10.06 -10.56 0.16
N PHE A 161 9.14 -9.84 0.80
CA PHE A 161 8.21 -10.41 1.76
C PHE A 161 7.07 -11.09 1.00
N VAL A 162 6.68 -12.27 1.48
CA VAL A 162 5.40 -12.90 1.20
C VAL A 162 4.67 -12.96 2.53
N PHE A 163 3.44 -12.48 2.56
CA PHE A 163 2.64 -12.40 3.77
C PHE A 163 1.19 -12.74 3.49
N GLU A 164 0.47 -13.09 4.54
CA GLU A 164 -0.98 -13.28 4.51
C GLU A 164 -1.63 -12.46 5.62
N VAL A 165 -2.96 -12.34 5.52
CA VAL A 165 -3.79 -11.84 6.60
C VAL A 165 -4.91 -12.84 6.82
N VAL A 166 -5.13 -13.21 8.07
CA VAL A 166 -6.14 -14.20 8.48
C VAL A 166 -7.08 -13.58 9.51
N ASP A 167 -8.24 -14.19 9.72
CA ASP A 167 -9.21 -13.74 10.73
C ASP A 167 -8.82 -14.16 12.15
#